data_AF-A0A7V6G6X2-F1
#
_entry.id   AF-A0A7V6G6X2-F1
#
_cell.length_a   1.000
_cell.length_b   1.000
_cell.length_c   1.000
_cell.angle_alpha   90.00
_cell.angle_beta   90.00
_cell.angle_gamma   90.00
#
_symmetry.space_group_name_H-M   'P 1'
#
loop_
_entity.id
_entity.type
_entity.pdbx_description
1 polymer ?
#
loop_
_entity_poly.entity_id
_entity_poly.type
_entity_poly.pdbx_seq_one_letter_code
_entity_poly.pdbx_strand_id
1 'polypeptide(L)'
;MKKIVLFAALILPLSANSQDKIVPIKFGDMESWTVRYIKESGMLGGKIKTLYVLGPTDTIDCLNGNKCYDYSKTCWGISNAFASPAGIDKAANTTQPEPRGNGTCARLDTRIEAVKVLGCIDVEVCIAGTLFLGKVIEPAKNVNDPYSIIDMGIPFTE
;
A
#
# COMPACT_ATOMS: atom_id res chain seq x y z
N MET A 1 -54.46 -42.92 29.61
CA MET A 1 -54.14 -41.49 29.39
C MET A 1 -52.68 -41.39 28.96
N LYS A 2 -52.44 -41.48 27.64
CA LYS A 2 -51.81 -40.42 26.82
C LYS A 2 -50.43 -40.01 27.39
N LYS A 3 -49.35 -40.74 27.06
CA LYS A 3 -48.43 -40.43 25.95
C LYS A 3 -47.90 -38.98 25.89
N ILE A 4 -47.78 -38.28 27.02
CA ILE A 4 -47.33 -36.88 27.04
C ILE A 4 -46.36 -36.64 28.20
N VAL A 5 -45.16 -37.21 28.12
CA VAL A 5 -44.01 -36.71 28.92
C VAL A 5 -42.74 -36.60 28.06
N LEU A 6 -42.71 -37.19 26.87
CA LEU A 6 -41.54 -37.16 25.99
C LEU A 6 -41.65 -36.05 24.92
N PHE A 7 -41.85 -34.79 25.34
CA PHE A 7 -41.82 -33.64 24.41
C PHE A 7 -41.27 -32.35 25.06
N ALA A 8 -40.55 -32.47 26.17
CA ALA A 8 -39.79 -31.34 26.76
C ALA A 8 -38.37 -31.20 26.18
N ALA A 9 -38.01 -31.99 25.16
CA ALA A 9 -36.97 -31.61 24.21
C ALA A 9 -37.58 -30.62 23.20
N LEU A 10 -38.14 -29.52 23.72
CA LEU A 10 -38.57 -28.40 22.92
C LEU A 10 -37.27 -27.78 22.39
N ILE A 11 -36.91 -28.22 21.20
CA ILE A 11 -36.24 -27.48 20.13
C ILE A 11 -35.98 -26.06 20.60
N LEU A 12 -34.87 -25.84 21.30
CA LEU A 12 -34.23 -24.55 21.27
C LEU A 12 -33.93 -24.35 19.78
N PRO A 13 -34.51 -23.37 19.09
CA PRO A 13 -33.82 -22.90 17.91
C PRO A 13 -32.46 -22.46 18.46
N LEU A 14 -31.43 -23.28 18.22
CA LEU A 14 -30.11 -22.73 18.02
C LEU A 14 -30.32 -21.79 16.83
N SER A 15 -30.71 -20.56 17.14
CA SER A 15 -30.36 -19.41 16.35
C SER A 15 -28.83 -19.44 16.39
N ALA A 16 -28.25 -20.28 15.53
CA ALA A 16 -26.91 -20.11 15.04
C ALA A 16 -26.97 -18.77 14.31
N ASN A 17 -26.91 -17.70 15.10
CA ASN A 17 -26.59 -16.39 14.61
C ASN A 17 -25.26 -16.61 13.93
N SER A 18 -25.26 -16.66 12.60
CA SER A 18 -24.10 -16.31 11.82
C SER A 18 -23.80 -14.87 12.22
N GLN A 19 -23.09 -14.70 13.33
CA GLN A 19 -22.69 -13.39 13.82
C GLN A 19 -21.75 -12.85 12.76
N ASP A 20 -22.10 -11.69 12.21
CA ASP A 20 -21.20 -10.95 11.34
C ASP A 20 -19.87 -10.76 12.07
N LYS A 21 -18.83 -11.41 11.56
CA LYS A 21 -17.49 -11.35 12.11
C LYS A 21 -16.77 -10.21 11.42
N ILE A 22 -16.56 -9.10 12.11
CA ILE A 22 -15.65 -8.06 11.65
C ILE A 22 -14.23 -8.56 11.88
N VAL A 23 -13.49 -8.77 10.80
CA VAL A 23 -12.06 -9.07 10.89
C VAL A 23 -11.27 -7.90 10.31
N PRO A 24 -10.43 -7.24 11.14
CA PRO A 24 -9.58 -6.18 10.66
C PRO A 24 -8.56 -6.69 9.64
N ILE A 25 -8.42 -5.99 8.51
CA ILE A 25 -7.32 -6.23 7.57
C ILE A 25 -6.01 -5.87 8.29
N LYS A 26 -4.99 -6.73 8.16
CA LYS A 26 -3.67 -6.48 8.76
C LYS A 26 -3.13 -5.11 8.33
N PHE A 27 -2.70 -4.30 9.31
CA PHE A 27 -2.25 -2.90 9.16
C PHE A 27 -3.33 -1.90 8.72
N GLY A 28 -4.60 -2.31 8.64
CA GLY A 28 -5.71 -1.43 8.23
C GLY A 28 -6.06 -0.34 9.23
N ASP A 29 -5.47 -0.35 10.42
CA ASP A 29 -5.54 0.72 11.42
C ASP A 29 -4.62 1.92 11.09
N MET A 30 -3.75 1.79 10.08
CA MET A 30 -2.84 2.84 9.61
C MET A 30 -1.78 3.29 10.63
N GLU A 31 -1.50 2.47 11.66
CA GLU A 31 -0.55 2.82 12.72
C GLU A 31 0.88 2.29 12.46
N SER A 32 1.06 1.42 11.48
CA SER A 32 2.36 0.79 11.17
C SER A 32 2.79 1.02 9.73
N TRP A 33 3.99 1.56 9.55
CA TRP A 33 4.53 1.94 8.24
C TRP A 33 5.99 1.49 8.11
N THR A 34 6.32 0.90 6.97
CA THR A 34 7.70 0.76 6.54
C THR A 34 8.16 2.06 5.89
N VAL A 35 9.29 2.60 6.35
CA VAL A 35 9.95 3.76 5.76
C VAL A 35 11.02 3.29 4.78
N ARG A 36 11.08 3.88 3.60
CA ARG A 36 12.08 3.57 2.57
C ARG A 36 12.78 4.85 2.14
N TYR A 37 14.10 4.76 1.97
CA TYR A 37 14.89 5.81 1.35
C TYR A 37 15.27 5.38 -0.06
N ILE A 38 15.03 6.27 -1.03
CA ILE A 38 15.42 6.07 -2.43
C ILE A 38 16.28 7.25 -2.86
N LYS A 39 17.47 6.97 -3.38
CA LYS A 39 18.38 7.96 -3.96
C LYS A 39 18.02 8.15 -5.44
N GLU A 40 17.47 9.31 -5.80
CA GLU A 40 17.21 9.64 -7.20
C GLU A 40 18.53 9.76 -7.99
N SER A 41 18.49 9.52 -9.30
CA SER A 41 19.66 9.69 -10.17
C SER A 41 20.21 11.12 -10.11
N GLY A 42 21.53 11.27 -10.26
CA GLY A 42 22.19 12.59 -10.23
C GLY A 42 21.66 13.56 -11.29
N MET A 43 21.20 13.03 -12.42
CA MET A 43 20.57 13.78 -13.51
C MET A 43 19.22 14.44 -13.10
N LEU A 44 18.59 13.96 -12.03
CA LEU A 44 17.41 14.56 -11.38
C LEU A 44 17.77 15.40 -10.14
N GLY A 45 19.06 15.64 -9.92
CA GLY A 45 19.58 16.36 -8.76
C GLY A 45 19.98 15.47 -7.58
N GLY A 46 19.86 14.14 -7.69
CA GLY A 46 20.45 13.22 -6.73
C GLY A 46 19.83 13.25 -5.33
N LYS A 47 18.58 13.69 -5.16
CA LYS A 47 17.96 13.81 -3.83
C LYS A 47 17.63 12.44 -3.25
N ILE A 48 17.69 12.32 -1.93
CA ILE A 48 17.12 11.16 -1.24
C ILE A 48 15.65 11.50 -0.96
N LYS A 49 14.75 10.64 -1.43
CA LYS A 49 13.32 10.72 -1.19
C LYS A 49 12.93 9.68 -0.14
N THR A 50 12.06 10.09 0.77
CA THR A 50 11.41 9.19 1.74
C THR A 50 10.10 8.70 1.15
N LEU A 51 9.90 7.39 1.16
CA LEU A 51 8.69 6.70 0.74
C LEU A 51 8.13 5.94 1.93
N TYR A 52 6.82 5.76 1.92
CA TYR A 52 6.09 5.04 2.95
C TYR A 52 5.31 3.89 2.31
N VAL A 53 5.30 2.74 2.98
CA VAL A 53 4.42 1.63 2.64
C VAL A 53 3.74 1.17 3.92
N LEU A 54 2.43 1.01 3.88
CA LEU A 54 1.69 0.49 5.02
C LEU A 54 2.06 -0.98 5.23
N GLY A 55 2.53 -1.34 6.42
CA GLY A 55 3.24 -2.60 6.63
C GLY A 55 3.94 -2.67 7.98
N PRO A 56 4.87 -3.62 8.18
CA PRO A 56 5.64 -3.70 9.42
C PRO A 56 6.45 -2.42 9.65
N THR A 57 6.58 -2.01 10.92
CA THR A 57 7.49 -0.93 11.32
C THR A 57 8.93 -1.34 11.03
N ASP A 58 9.45 -0.83 9.92
CA ASP A 58 10.76 -1.17 9.37
C ASP A 58 11.35 0.05 8.67
N THR A 59 12.66 0.07 8.45
CA THR A 59 13.36 1.12 7.71
C THR A 59 14.33 0.50 6.71
N ILE A 60 14.12 0.81 5.43
CA ILE A 60 14.95 0.33 4.32
C ILE A 60 15.82 1.49 3.81
N ASP A 61 17.13 1.39 4.05
CA ASP A 61 18.11 2.35 3.55
C ASP A 61 18.51 2.12 2.08
N CYS A 62 19.13 3.14 1.49
CA CYS A 62 19.72 3.10 0.14
C CYS A 62 21.27 3.16 0.14
N LEU A 63 21.94 2.82 1.25
CA LEU A 63 23.41 2.90 1.36
C LEU A 63 24.10 1.92 0.40
N ASN A 64 23.49 0.75 0.20
CA ASN A 64 23.96 -0.30 -0.71
C ASN A 64 23.13 -0.33 -2.02
N GLY A 65 22.62 0.83 -2.44
CA GLY A 65 21.76 0.97 -3.62
C GLY A 65 20.26 0.96 -3.29
N ASN A 66 19.47 1.41 -4.27
CA ASN A 66 18.01 1.45 -4.15
C ASN A 66 17.43 0.03 -4.14
N LYS A 67 16.44 -0.19 -3.27
CA LYS A 67 15.80 -1.50 -3.07
C LYS A 67 14.31 -1.41 -3.39
N CYS A 68 13.83 -2.40 -4.13
CA CYS A 68 12.40 -2.63 -4.33
C CYS A 68 11.76 -3.07 -3.01
N TYR A 69 10.50 -2.73 -2.81
CA TYR A 69 9.77 -3.19 -1.64
C TYR A 69 9.32 -4.65 -1.79
N ASP A 70 9.45 -5.40 -0.70
CA ASP A 70 8.95 -6.76 -0.60
C ASP A 70 7.50 -6.75 -0.12
N TYR A 71 6.57 -6.76 -1.09
CA TYR A 71 5.14 -6.80 -0.83
C TYR A 71 4.63 -8.12 -0.24
N SER A 72 5.47 -9.14 0.00
CA SER A 72 5.04 -10.31 0.78
C SER A 72 4.78 -9.98 2.26
N LYS A 73 5.30 -8.83 2.73
CA LYS A 73 5.18 -8.38 4.12
C LYS A 73 3.90 -7.61 4.43
N THR A 74 3.12 -7.24 3.42
CA THR A 74 1.89 -6.44 3.55
C THR A 74 0.87 -6.83 2.48
N CYS A 75 -0.41 -6.53 2.72
CA CYS A 75 -1.46 -6.67 1.70
C CYS A 75 -1.79 -5.34 1.02
N TRP A 76 -1.05 -4.27 1.33
CA TRP A 76 -1.34 -2.91 0.88
C TRP A 76 -0.40 -2.47 -0.24
N GLY A 77 -0.96 -2.14 -1.39
CA GLY A 77 -0.33 -1.39 -2.47
C GLY A 77 -0.51 0.12 -2.27
N ILE A 78 0.47 0.90 -2.74
CA ILE A 78 0.55 2.35 -2.52
C ILE A 78 1.26 3.01 -3.71
N SER A 79 0.86 4.22 -4.09
CA SER A 79 1.47 4.99 -5.20
C SER A 79 2.91 5.46 -4.95
N ASN A 80 3.47 5.19 -3.77
CA ASN A 80 4.86 5.47 -3.44
C ASN A 80 5.78 4.42 -4.04
N ALA A 81 5.97 4.52 -5.36
CA ALA A 81 6.76 3.57 -6.12
C ALA A 81 8.18 4.07 -6.41
N PHE A 82 9.10 3.13 -6.51
CA PHE A 82 10.42 3.30 -7.11
C PHE A 82 10.35 2.98 -8.61
N ALA A 83 10.74 3.95 -9.44
CA ALA A 83 10.83 3.82 -10.89
C ALA A 83 12.28 3.93 -11.35
N SER A 84 12.65 3.16 -12.37
CA SER A 84 13.95 3.25 -13.03
C SER A 84 13.83 3.06 -14.55
N PRO A 85 13.04 3.91 -15.24
CA PRO A 85 12.97 3.89 -16.70
C PRO A 85 14.34 4.24 -17.28
N ALA A 86 14.84 3.39 -18.19
CA ALA A 86 16.16 3.55 -18.80
C ALA A 86 17.32 3.75 -17.79
N GLY A 87 17.19 3.26 -16.56
CA GLY A 87 18.20 3.41 -15.50
C GLY A 87 18.19 4.77 -14.79
N ILE A 88 17.16 5.58 -15.00
CA ILE A 88 16.97 6.86 -14.31
C ILE A 88 16.10 6.62 -13.07
N ASP A 89 16.74 6.47 -11.94
CA ASP A 89 16.11 6.23 -10.65
C ASP A 89 15.32 7.46 -10.20
N LYS A 90 14.01 7.27 -9.98
CA LYS A 90 13.08 8.27 -9.48
C LYS A 90 12.15 7.67 -8.43
N ALA A 91 11.75 8.49 -7.47
CA ALA A 91 10.79 8.11 -6.46
C ALA A 91 9.60 9.08 -6.41
N ALA A 92 8.42 8.56 -6.09
CA ALA A 92 7.23 9.35 -5.78
C ALA A 92 6.85 9.19 -4.31
N ASN A 93 6.40 10.28 -3.69
CA ASN A 93 5.81 10.26 -2.35
C ASN A 93 4.52 11.07 -2.36
N THR A 94 3.42 10.38 -2.62
CA THR A 94 2.07 10.96 -2.71
C THR A 94 1.14 10.44 -1.62
N THR A 95 1.50 9.37 -0.92
CA THR A 95 0.73 8.84 0.21
C THR A 95 1.62 8.71 1.44
N GLN A 96 1.25 9.26 2.59
CA GLN A 96 2.14 9.28 3.76
C GLN A 96 1.36 9.23 5.08
N PRO A 97 1.99 8.78 6.18
CA PRO A 97 1.39 8.88 7.50
C PRO A 97 1.18 10.35 7.88
N GLU A 98 0.01 10.67 8.42
CA GLU A 98 -0.33 11.98 8.96
C GLU A 98 -0.90 11.81 10.38
N PRO A 99 -0.32 12.47 11.40
CA PRO A 99 -0.87 12.46 12.74
C PRO A 99 -2.27 13.08 12.79
N ARG A 100 -3.22 12.36 13.39
CA ARG A 100 -4.60 12.81 13.56
C ARG A 100 -5.14 12.41 14.92
N GLY A 101 -5.29 13.39 15.82
CA GLY A 101 -5.71 13.13 17.19
C GLY A 101 -4.69 12.28 17.95
N ASN A 102 -5.10 11.10 18.41
CA ASN A 102 -4.25 10.17 19.17
C ASN A 102 -3.62 9.06 18.31
N GLY A 103 -3.75 9.12 16.99
CA GLY A 103 -3.24 8.10 16.06
C GLY A 103 -2.76 8.69 14.74
N THR A 104 -2.62 7.82 13.75
CA THR A 104 -2.10 8.13 12.41
C THR A 104 -3.13 7.75 11.35
N CYS A 105 -3.28 8.56 10.32
CA CYS A 105 -4.04 8.20 9.12
C CYS A 105 -3.14 8.25 7.88
N ALA A 106 -3.62 7.67 6.78
CA ALA A 106 -3.00 7.86 5.47
C ALA A 106 -3.47 9.19 4.86
N ARG A 107 -2.53 10.11 4.59
CA ARG A 107 -2.78 11.30 3.75
C ARG A 107 -2.42 10.97 2.32
N LEU A 108 -3.38 11.14 1.41
CA LEU A 108 -3.24 10.89 -0.03
C LEU A 108 -3.31 12.23 -0.77
N ASP A 109 -2.19 12.69 -1.31
CA ASP A 109 -2.06 13.97 -1.99
C ASP A 109 -1.95 13.76 -3.50
N THR A 110 -2.78 14.44 -4.29
CA THR A 110 -2.56 14.56 -5.74
C THR A 110 -1.58 15.69 -6.01
N ARG A 111 -0.52 15.43 -6.78
CA ARG A 111 0.54 16.41 -7.03
C ARG A 111 0.96 16.38 -8.50
N ILE A 112 1.40 17.53 -8.99
CA ILE A 112 2.16 17.60 -10.25
C ILE A 112 3.62 17.31 -9.93
N GLU A 113 4.14 16.23 -10.49
CA GLU A 113 5.56 15.87 -10.44
C GLU A 113 6.20 16.25 -11.78
N ALA A 114 7.09 17.23 -11.74
CA ALA A 114 7.89 17.65 -12.88
C ALA A 114 9.21 16.86 -12.91
N VAL A 115 9.49 16.23 -14.04
CA VAL A 115 10.77 15.59 -14.33
C VAL A 115 11.45 16.38 -15.43
N LYS A 116 12.49 17.12 -15.05
CA LYS A 116 13.32 17.89 -15.97
C LYS A 116 14.73 17.33 -15.96
N VAL A 117 15.10 16.73 -17.09
CA VAL A 117 16.44 16.29 -17.43
C VAL A 117 16.88 17.09 -18.64
N LEU A 118 17.94 17.88 -18.47
CA LEU A 118 18.45 18.76 -19.52
C LEU A 118 18.75 17.96 -20.81
N GLY A 119 18.01 18.25 -21.88
CA GLY A 119 18.22 17.65 -23.22
C GLY A 119 17.61 16.26 -23.46
N CYS A 120 16.96 15.63 -22.47
CA CYS A 120 16.39 14.28 -22.64
C CYS A 120 14.90 14.16 -22.28
N ILE A 121 14.46 14.76 -21.16
CA ILE A 121 13.09 14.55 -20.63
C ILE A 121 12.59 15.87 -20.01
N ASP A 122 11.46 16.39 -20.50
CA ASP A 122 10.70 17.47 -19.85
C ASP A 122 9.23 17.07 -19.81
N VAL A 123 8.80 16.50 -18.68
CA VAL A 123 7.45 15.97 -18.51
C VAL A 123 6.91 16.41 -17.15
N GLU A 124 5.67 16.91 -17.15
CA GLU A 124 4.88 17.13 -15.93
C GLU A 124 3.76 16.09 -15.89
N VAL A 125 3.71 15.31 -14.81
CA VAL A 125 2.70 14.27 -14.63
C VAL A 125 1.90 14.58 -13.39
N CYS A 126 0.57 14.53 -13.51
CA CYS A 126 -0.32 14.53 -12.36
C CYS A 126 -0.33 13.12 -11.75
N ILE A 127 0.15 12.99 -10.51
CA ILE A 127 0.21 11.73 -9.78
C ILE A 127 -0.74 11.83 -8.59
N ALA A 128 -1.71 10.92 -8.54
CA ALA A 128 -2.59 10.79 -7.40
C ALA A 128 -1.90 10.00 -6.27
N GLY A 129 -2.19 10.38 -5.02
CA GLY A 129 -1.98 9.52 -3.87
C GLY A 129 -2.97 8.36 -3.91
N THR A 130 -2.50 7.12 -3.78
CA THR A 130 -3.33 5.92 -3.74
C THR A 130 -2.95 5.03 -2.57
N LEU A 131 -3.93 4.26 -2.10
CA LEU A 131 -3.77 3.17 -1.15
C LEU A 131 -4.82 2.11 -1.48
N PHE A 132 -4.41 0.87 -1.70
CA PHE A 132 -5.29 -0.20 -2.18
C PHE A 132 -4.82 -1.57 -1.67
N LEU A 133 -5.68 -2.59 -1.75
CA LEU A 133 -5.27 -3.97 -1.47
C LEU A 133 -4.59 -4.56 -2.69
N GLY A 134 -3.39 -5.12 -2.52
CA GLY A 134 -2.57 -5.64 -3.60
C GLY A 134 -1.11 -5.26 -3.45
N LYS A 135 -0.43 -4.99 -4.57
CA LYS A 135 0.99 -4.64 -4.61
C LYS A 135 1.35 -3.76 -5.81
N VAL A 136 2.52 -3.14 -5.72
CA VAL A 136 3.15 -2.45 -6.86
C VAL A 136 4.38 -3.23 -7.28
N ILE A 137 4.54 -3.42 -8.60
CA ILE A 137 5.71 -4.08 -9.19
C ILE A 137 6.82 -3.05 -9.33
N GLU A 138 7.88 -3.25 -8.57
CA GLU A 138 9.06 -2.39 -8.58
C GLU A 138 10.31 -3.13 -9.10
N PRO A 139 11.25 -2.43 -9.78
CA PRO A 139 11.14 -1.03 -10.16
C PRO A 139 10.22 -0.87 -11.37
N ALA A 140 9.46 0.21 -11.42
CA ALA A 140 8.71 0.56 -12.62
C ALA A 140 9.69 0.92 -13.75
N LYS A 141 9.77 0.07 -14.78
CA LYS A 141 10.69 0.24 -15.92
C LYS A 141 10.06 0.97 -17.10
N ASN A 142 8.74 0.98 -17.19
CA ASN A 142 7.99 1.62 -18.26
C ASN A 142 7.03 2.64 -17.65
N VAL A 143 7.01 3.85 -18.22
CA VAL A 143 6.15 4.96 -17.79
C VAL A 143 4.90 5.13 -18.65
N ASN A 144 4.80 4.41 -19.77
CA ASN A 144 3.71 4.54 -20.72
C ASN A 144 2.45 3.76 -20.32
N ASP A 145 2.59 2.76 -19.45
CA ASP A 145 1.47 1.99 -18.91
C ASP A 145 1.60 1.89 -17.38
N PRO A 146 1.10 2.89 -16.63
CA PRO A 146 1.20 2.91 -15.17
C PRO A 146 0.34 1.83 -14.50
N TYR A 147 -0.66 1.26 -15.19
CA TYR A 147 -1.47 0.19 -14.64
C TYR A 147 -0.77 -1.17 -14.72
N SER A 148 0.16 -1.35 -15.67
CA SER A 148 0.96 -2.59 -15.80
C SER A 148 1.78 -2.95 -14.56
N ILE A 149 2.10 -1.96 -13.71
CA ILE A 149 2.86 -2.15 -12.47
C ILE A 149 1.95 -2.26 -11.23
N ILE A 150 0.63 -2.16 -11.38
CA ILE A 150 -0.31 -2.21 -10.28
C ILE A 150 -1.06 -3.54 -10.33
N ASP A 151 -0.88 -4.37 -9.30
CA ASP A 151 -1.63 -5.61 -9.11
C ASP A 151 -2.63 -5.38 -7.98
N MET A 152 -3.91 -5.23 -8.33
CA MET A 152 -4.99 -4.95 -7.39
C MET A 152 -5.76 -6.20 -7.01
N GLY A 153 -6.05 -6.32 -5.72
CA GLY A 153 -6.79 -7.42 -5.14
C GLY A 153 -5.92 -8.33 -4.30
N ILE A 154 -6.57 -8.97 -3.34
CA ILE A 154 -6.02 -10.07 -2.56
C ILE A 154 -7.10 -11.17 -2.49
N PRO A 155 -6.72 -12.45 -2.33
CA PRO A 155 -7.70 -13.48 -2.02
C PRO A 155 -8.48 -13.09 -0.76
N PHE A 156 -9.81 -13.13 -0.85
CA PHE A 156 -10.67 -12.96 0.30
C PHE A 156 -10.87 -14.34 0.95
N THR A 157 -10.32 -14.52 2.16
CA THR A 157 -10.23 -15.83 2.83
C THR A 157 -11.00 -15.89 4.14
N GLU A 158 -11.83 -14.90 4.42
CA GLU A 158 -12.55 -14.74 5.70
C GLU A 158 -14.06 -14.63 5.53
#